data_AF-A0A1Y1IPX0-F1
#
_entry.id   AF-A0A1Y1IPX0-F1
#
_cell.length_a   1.000
_cell.length_b   1.000
_cell.length_c   1.000
_cell.angle_alpha   90.00
_cell.angle_beta   90.00
_cell.angle_gamma   90.00
#
_symmetry.space_group_name_H-M   'P 1'
#
loop_
_entity.id
_entity.type
_entity.pdbx_description
1 polymer ?
#
loop_
_entity_poly.entity_id
_entity_poly.type
_entity_poly.pdbx_seq_one_letter_code
_entity_poly.pdbx_strand_id
1 'polypeptide(L)'
;MQGRIPVGVGQGPGLSGYMVGDSGGSETVSLTPDGLPVRGHTTTVLQQASGAPLTSSPPNTGVVVPTTTGGTKTFGLQTTVAGGGIPHNNMQPYTTLNCIICLQGIFPARD
;
A
#
# COMPACT_ATOMS: atom_id res chain seq x y z
N MET A 1 4.21 -13.48 28.47
CA MET A 1 4.27 -13.25 27.01
C MET A 1 2.88 -13.46 26.40
N GLN A 2 1.94 -12.55 26.64
CA GLN A 2 0.57 -12.66 26.10
C GLN A 2 0.45 -11.77 24.87
N GLY A 3 -0.16 -12.26 23.79
CA GLY A 3 -0.39 -11.49 22.56
C GLY A 3 0.88 -11.02 21.85
N ARG A 4 2.00 -11.75 21.98
CA ARG A 4 3.30 -11.38 21.40
C ARG A 4 3.92 -12.54 20.64
N ILE A 5 4.63 -12.22 19.56
CA ILE A 5 5.46 -13.17 18.82
C ILE A 5 6.91 -12.97 19.27
N PRO A 6 7.64 -14.02 19.67
CA PRO A 6 9.04 -13.90 20.07
C PRO A 6 9.92 -13.59 18.85
N VAL A 7 10.91 -12.71 19.05
CA VAL A 7 11.94 -12.37 18.07
C VAL A 7 13.30 -12.70 18.66
N GLY A 8 14.21 -13.23 17.84
CA GLY A 8 15.57 -13.56 18.26
C GLY A 8 16.34 -12.30 18.69
N VAL A 9 17.15 -12.43 19.73
CA VAL A 9 18.02 -11.34 20.20
C VAL A 9 19.22 -11.17 19.29
N GLY A 10 19.75 -9.96 19.22
CA GLY A 10 20.94 -9.61 18.45
C GLY A 10 20.65 -8.67 17.29
N GLN A 11 21.67 -8.45 16.48
CA GLN A 11 21.69 -7.49 15.37
C GLN A 11 22.14 -8.25 14.11
N GLY A 12 21.24 -8.38 13.13
CA GLY A 12 21.65 -8.86 11.81
C GLY A 12 22.38 -7.74 11.05
N PRO A 13 23.31 -8.05 10.13
CA PRO A 13 23.98 -7.03 9.33
C PRO A 13 22.97 -6.13 8.58
N GLY A 14 22.99 -4.83 8.86
CA GLY A 14 22.09 -3.84 8.24
C GLY A 14 20.65 -3.84 8.77
N LEU A 15 20.35 -4.61 9.82
CA LEU A 15 19.04 -4.62 10.46
C LEU A 15 19.06 -3.84 11.76
N SER A 16 17.88 -3.45 12.21
CA SER A 16 17.65 -3.17 13.62
C SER A 16 17.98 -4.40 14.43
N GLY A 17 18.19 -4.21 15.72
CA GLY A 17 18.35 -5.36 16.56
C GLY A 17 17.90 -5.12 17.96
N TYR A 18 17.87 -6.25 18.64
CA TYR A 18 16.86 -6.52 19.63
C TYR A 18 17.56 -7.05 20.86
N MET A 19 17.37 -6.34 21.96
CA MET A 19 17.79 -6.80 23.28
C MET A 19 16.70 -7.67 23.90
N VAL A 20 17.10 -8.48 24.89
CA VAL A 20 16.14 -9.28 25.67
C VAL A 20 15.14 -8.33 26.33
N GLY A 21 13.85 -8.60 26.12
CA GLY A 21 12.77 -7.83 26.74
C GLY A 21 12.29 -6.64 25.90
N ASP A 22 12.95 -6.33 24.78
CA ASP A 22 12.43 -5.34 23.84
C ASP A 22 11.04 -5.73 23.36
N SER A 23 10.19 -4.71 23.18
CA SER A 23 8.82 -4.89 22.71
C SER A 23 8.49 -3.88 21.63
N GLY A 24 7.75 -4.33 20.61
CA GLY A 24 7.32 -3.50 19.50
C GLY A 24 6.31 -4.22 18.62
N GLY A 25 6.09 -3.69 17.42
CA GLY A 25 5.09 -4.17 16.48
C GLY A 25 3.73 -3.48 16.62
N SER A 26 2.85 -3.70 15.65
CA SER A 26 1.46 -3.25 15.65
C SER A 26 0.58 -4.32 15.01
N GLU A 27 -0.57 -4.60 15.62
CA GLU A 27 -1.55 -5.58 15.13
C GLU A 27 -2.30 -5.07 13.90
N THR A 28 -2.41 -3.76 13.74
CA THR A 28 -3.03 -3.12 12.57
C THR A 28 -2.18 -1.97 12.04
N VAL A 29 -2.30 -1.68 10.75
CA VAL A 29 -1.64 -0.54 10.09
C VAL A 29 -2.67 0.18 9.23
N SER A 30 -2.67 1.52 9.26
CA SER A 30 -3.49 2.33 8.36
C SER A 30 -2.68 2.72 7.12
N LEU A 31 -3.27 2.55 5.94
CA LEU A 31 -2.70 3.06 4.69
C LEU A 31 -2.99 4.57 4.60
N THR A 32 -1.92 5.36 4.58
CA THR A 32 -1.99 6.79 4.27
C THR A 32 -1.84 7.01 2.77
N PRO A 33 -2.27 8.17 2.25
CA PRO A 33 -2.01 8.59 0.86
C PRO A 33 -0.57 8.38 0.40
N ASP A 34 0.42 8.63 1.27
CA ASP A 34 1.84 8.47 0.96
C ASP A 34 2.26 7.00 0.79
N GLY A 35 1.49 6.07 1.33
CA GLY A 35 1.68 4.63 1.16
C GLY A 35 1.04 4.05 -0.10
N LEU A 36 0.37 4.87 -0.92
CA LEU A 36 -0.31 4.42 -2.13
C LEU A 36 0.41 4.90 -3.39
N PRO A 37 0.46 4.08 -4.46
CA PRO A 37 0.99 4.52 -5.75
C PRO A 37 0.16 5.68 -6.31
N VAL A 38 0.86 6.70 -6.83
CA VAL A 38 0.19 7.76 -7.59
C VAL A 38 -0.43 7.17 -8.86
N ARG A 39 -1.71 7.47 -9.09
CA ARG A 39 -2.49 6.97 -10.24
C ARG A 39 -2.94 8.15 -11.10
N GLY A 40 -2.40 8.22 -12.32
CA GLY A 40 -2.81 9.17 -13.34
C GLY A 40 -3.36 8.43 -14.56
N HIS A 41 -4.43 8.97 -15.16
CA HIS A 41 -4.89 8.54 -16.47
C HIS A 41 -4.68 9.68 -17.45
N THR A 42 -4.31 9.35 -18.69
CA THR A 42 -4.32 10.33 -19.78
C THR A 42 -5.47 10.00 -20.70
N THR A 43 -6.15 11.03 -21.17
CA THR A 43 -7.17 10.89 -22.21
C THR A 43 -6.78 11.78 -23.37
N THR A 44 -6.85 11.23 -24.57
CA THR A 44 -6.62 11.98 -25.80
C THR A 44 -7.97 12.37 -26.38
N VAL A 45 -8.15 13.66 -26.70
CA VAL A 45 -9.35 14.16 -27.38
C VAL A 45 -8.97 14.76 -28.71
N LEU A 46 -9.88 14.64 -29.67
CA LEU A 46 -9.82 15.39 -30.91
C LEU A 46 -10.46 16.76 -30.68
N GLN A 47 -9.74 17.79 -31.11
CA GLN A 47 -10.25 19.14 -31.22
C GLN A 47 -10.68 19.39 -32.65
N GLN A 48 -11.89 19.92 -32.79
CA GLN A 48 -12.48 20.20 -34.09
C GLN A 48 -12.71 21.71 -34.22
N ALA A 49 -12.31 22.25 -35.38
CA ALA A 49 -12.65 23.60 -35.77
C ALA A 49 -14.17 23.76 -35.87
N SER A 50 -14.75 24.79 -35.23
CA SER A 50 -16.20 25.02 -35.25
C SER A 50 -16.77 25.03 -36.68
N GLY A 51 -17.72 24.14 -36.97
CA GLY A 51 -18.39 24.04 -38.27
C GLY A 51 -17.75 23.09 -39.29
N ALA A 52 -16.66 22.38 -38.95
CA ALA A 52 -16.10 21.34 -39.82
C ALA A 52 -16.79 19.97 -39.62
N PRO A 53 -17.03 19.18 -40.68
CA PRO A 53 -17.56 17.82 -40.55
C PRO A 53 -16.54 16.85 -39.92
N LEU A 54 -17.02 15.87 -39.14
CA LEU A 54 -16.18 14.79 -38.59
C LEU A 54 -15.84 13.80 -39.72
N THR A 55 -14.55 13.65 -40.06
CA THR A 55 -14.11 12.75 -41.14
C THR A 55 -13.56 11.40 -40.65
N SER A 56 -13.25 11.27 -39.36
CA SER A 56 -12.95 10.00 -38.70
C SER A 56 -13.07 10.11 -37.19
N SER A 57 -13.62 9.08 -36.55
CA SER A 57 -13.51 8.87 -35.11
C SER A 57 -12.47 7.79 -34.87
N PRO A 58 -11.31 8.08 -34.25
CA PRO A 58 -10.44 7.06 -33.72
C PRO A 58 -11.21 6.22 -32.70
N PRO A 59 -10.92 4.91 -32.56
CA PRO A 59 -11.72 3.99 -31.74
C PRO A 59 -11.75 4.29 -30.22
N ASN A 60 -11.08 5.34 -29.74
CA ASN A 60 -10.88 5.59 -28.30
C ASN A 60 -11.12 7.06 -27.86
N THR A 61 -11.64 7.95 -28.71
CA THR A 61 -11.90 9.36 -28.32
C THR A 61 -13.37 9.59 -28.03
N GLY A 62 -13.77 9.52 -26.76
CA GLY A 62 -15.16 9.70 -26.33
C GLY A 62 -15.65 11.15 -26.24
N VAL A 63 -14.78 12.15 -26.47
CA VAL A 63 -15.10 13.58 -26.32
C VAL A 63 -14.47 14.38 -27.45
N VAL A 64 -15.28 15.21 -28.12
CA VAL A 64 -14.84 16.22 -29.10
C VAL A 64 -15.03 17.60 -28.47
N VAL A 65 -13.97 18.40 -28.40
CA VAL A 65 -14.03 19.77 -27.86
C VAL A 65 -14.03 20.76 -29.03
N PRO A 66 -15.05 21.64 -29.16
CA PRO A 66 -15.06 22.67 -30.19
C PRO A 66 -13.95 23.70 -29.95
N THR A 67 -13.13 23.99 -30.95
CA THR A 67 -12.06 25.00 -30.91
C THR A 67 -12.00 25.80 -32.22
N THR A 68 -11.15 26.82 -32.27
CA THR A 68 -10.89 27.61 -33.50
C THR A 68 -9.88 26.95 -34.43
N THR A 69 -9.25 25.85 -34.02
CA THR A 69 -8.21 25.14 -34.80
C THR A 69 -8.25 23.66 -34.46
N GLY A 70 -8.31 22.81 -35.49
CA GLY A 70 -8.32 21.35 -35.32
C GLY A 70 -6.97 20.81 -34.83
N GLY A 71 -6.99 19.71 -34.07
CA GLY A 71 -5.78 19.05 -33.60
C GLY A 71 -6.04 18.00 -32.51
N THR A 72 -4.98 17.39 -32.00
CA THR A 72 -5.07 16.41 -30.90
C THR A 72 -4.58 17.06 -29.61
N LYS A 73 -5.33 16.91 -28.50
CA LYS A 73 -4.87 17.32 -27.16
C LYS A 73 -4.95 16.17 -26.17
N THR A 74 -3.91 16.05 -25.36
CA THR A 74 -3.85 15.09 -24.25
C THR A 74 -4.16 15.82 -22.95
N PHE A 75 -5.13 15.33 -22.21
CA PHE A 75 -5.49 15.81 -20.88
C PHE A 75 -4.99 14.80 -19.84
N GLY A 76 -4.42 15.31 -18.75
CA GLY A 76 -4.18 14.53 -17.56
C GLY A 76 -5.47 14.46 -16.72
N LEU A 77 -5.97 13.26 -16.48
CA LEU A 77 -6.95 12.99 -15.44
C LEU A 77 -6.20 12.64 -14.16
N GLN A 78 -6.23 13.56 -13.20
CA GLN A 78 -5.77 13.27 -11.86
C GLN A 78 -6.88 12.56 -11.11
N THR A 79 -6.63 11.32 -10.67
CA THR A 79 -7.54 10.63 -9.78
C THR A 79 -7.37 11.17 -8.36
N THR A 80 -8.46 11.25 -7.61
CA THR A 80 -8.40 11.64 -6.19
C THR A 80 -7.71 10.55 -5.39
N VAL A 81 -7.12 10.95 -4.26
CA VAL A 81 -6.49 10.04 -3.32
C VAL A 81 -7.52 9.02 -2.81
N ALA A 82 -7.18 7.73 -2.89
CA ALA A 82 -7.97 6.62 -2.34
C ALA A 82 -7.38 6.16 -0.99
N GLY A 83 -8.05 5.25 -0.28
CA GLY A 83 -7.55 4.67 0.97
C GLY A 83 -7.84 5.54 2.18
N GLY A 84 -9.10 5.55 2.63
CA GLY A 84 -9.63 6.40 3.70
C GLY A 84 -9.09 6.13 5.12
N GLY A 85 -7.80 5.79 5.26
CA GLY A 85 -7.12 5.60 6.54
C GLY A 85 -7.58 4.39 7.34
N ILE A 86 -8.42 3.51 6.77
CA ILE A 86 -8.97 2.36 7.50
C ILE A 86 -7.82 1.39 7.83
N PRO A 87 -7.64 1.02 9.12
CA PRO A 87 -6.63 0.05 9.51
C PRO A 87 -6.92 -1.32 8.89
N HIS A 88 -5.88 -1.98 8.40
CA HIS A 88 -5.91 -3.38 7.99
C HIS A 88 -5.12 -4.25 8.96
N ASN A 89 -5.49 -5.52 9.05
CA ASN A 89 -4.79 -6.50 9.87
C ASN A 89 -3.33 -6.64 9.40
N ASN A 90 -2.41 -6.46 10.33
CA ASN A 90 -0.96 -6.60 10.12
C ASN A 90 -0.40 -7.87 10.80
N MET A 91 -1.27 -8.71 11.37
CA MET A 91 -0.85 -9.99 11.94
C MET A 91 -0.77 -11.07 10.85
N GLN A 92 0.38 -11.75 10.80
CA GLN A 92 0.54 -13.00 10.05
C GLN A 92 -0.35 -14.11 10.64
N PRO A 93 -0.68 -15.18 9.88
CA PRO A 93 -1.37 -16.34 10.44
C PRO A 93 -0.65 -16.88 11.69
N TYR A 94 -1.40 -17.16 12.76
CA TYR A 94 -0.82 -17.57 14.04
C TYR A 94 -1.65 -18.63 14.76
N THR A 95 -0.98 -19.36 15.64
CA THR A 95 -1.58 -20.27 16.62
C THR A 95 -1.14 -19.82 18.01
N THR A 96 -2.08 -19.72 18.95
CA THR A 96 -1.80 -19.32 20.33
C THR A 96 -1.18 -20.47 21.12
N LEU A 97 -0.06 -20.19 21.78
CA LEU A 97 0.63 -21.13 22.68
C LEU A 97 0.78 -20.52 24.08
N ASN A 98 0.81 -21.37 25.09
CA ASN A 98 1.15 -20.96 26.45
C ASN A 98 2.68 -20.96 26.61
N CYS A 99 3.26 -19.78 26.83
CA CYS A 99 4.68 -19.67 27.18
C CYS A 99 4.85 -19.84 28.70
N ILE A 100 5.49 -20.94 29.10
CA ILE A 100 5.69 -21.32 30.51
C ILE A 100 7.20 -21.31 30.79
N ILE A 101 7.58 -20.72 31.92
CA ILE A 101 8.96 -20.74 32.44
C ILE A 101 8.97 -21.30 33.86
N CYS A 102 9.91 -22.21 34.15
CA CYS A 102 10.10 -22.72 35.50
C CYS A 102 10.80 -21.65 36.35
N LEU A 103 10.18 -21.24 37.45
CA LEU A 103 10.79 -20.29 38.40
C LEU A 103 11.70 -20.99 39.42
N GLN A 104 11.50 -22.30 39.65
CA GLN A 104 12.24 -23.13 40.60
C GLN A 104 12.34 -24.57 40.08
N GLY A 105 13.52 -25.20 40.20
CA GLY A 105 13.79 -26.59 39.79
C GLY A 105 15.29 -26.85 39.49
N ILE A 106 15.72 -28.11 39.43
CA ILE A 106 17.06 -28.49 38.96
C ILE A 106 16.98 -28.56 37.42
N PHE A 107 17.54 -27.58 36.70
CA PHE A 107 17.49 -27.55 35.24
C PHE A 107 18.88 -27.40 34.61
N PRO A 108 19.21 -28.18 33.56
CA PRO A 108 18.41 -29.30 33.03
C PRO A 108 18.57 -30.54 33.92
N ALA A 109 17.46 -31.08 34.44
CA ALA A 109 17.47 -32.43 34.99
C ALA A 109 17.70 -33.38 33.81
N ARG A 110 18.83 -34.08 33.84
CA ARG A 110 19.19 -35.13 32.90
C ARG A 110 19.20 -36.42 33.70
N ASP A 111 18.47 -37.42 33.24
CA ASP A 111 18.76 -38.82 33.57
C ASP A 111 19.92 -39.30 32.69
#